data_AF-A0A524LRU3-F1
#
_entry.id   AF-A0A524LRU3-F1
#
_cell.length_a   1.000
_cell.length_b   1.000
_cell.length_c   1.000
_cell.angle_alpha   90.00
_cell.angle_beta   90.00
_cell.angle_gamma   90.00
#
_symmetry.space_group_name_H-M   'P 1'
#
loop_
_entity.id
_entity.type
_entity.pdbx_description
1 polymer ?
#
loop_
_entity_poly.entity_id
_entity_poly.type
_entity_poly.pdbx_seq_one_letter_code
_entity_poly.pdbx_strand_id
1 'polypeptide(L)'
;MKSFVVIICILVISFTFAYSEVQIPDSIKDHAKQLYFQNNLDEKSIVSILENLSDKKIIKKIPVGGQVYSIPRAGLTDFIKISGGIHEFGKTAQVVLEITQPDGTIEKLNSPLIETGRYHTVYPIDSDSKVGTYKVQTIFAGNTQSVSFFHLTKTQPYSSNFPPWLVTAFEWWLEDEISDSEIVYSIEHLAKLGLVSIPDRPSQALQVVITGENMVRRGITHTINVHVTDGYYPIEGAKVTLAIEDYGENIIREFKGFTDQNGYFIYSWEVPKSLDDIETLLAYISVSGNDSSATHLWKLQVYCLPGTANCKTEGN
;
A
#
# COMPACT_ATOMS: atom_id res chain seq x y z
N MET A 1 67.25 37.89 37.94
CA MET A 1 65.96 37.16 37.87
C MET A 1 65.30 37.50 36.54
N LYS A 2 65.19 36.54 35.62
CA LYS A 2 64.45 36.71 34.36
C LYS A 2 63.06 36.09 34.54
N SER A 3 62.00 36.89 34.50
CA SER A 3 60.63 36.39 34.51
C SER A 3 60.30 35.80 33.15
N PHE A 4 59.97 34.50 33.12
CA PHE A 4 59.33 33.85 31.99
C PHE A 4 57.82 34.09 32.10
N VAL A 5 57.25 34.77 31.11
CA VAL A 5 55.81 34.84 30.92
C VAL A 5 55.40 33.58 30.15
N VAL A 6 54.66 32.70 30.79
CA VAL A 6 54.07 31.51 30.16
C VAL A 6 52.74 31.95 29.54
N ILE A 7 52.70 32.04 28.22
CA ILE A 7 51.46 32.28 27.46
C ILE A 7 50.79 30.91 27.26
N ILE A 8 49.70 30.68 27.98
CA ILE A 8 48.85 29.49 27.81
C ILE A 8 47.89 29.80 26.65
N CYS A 9 48.21 29.34 25.45
CA CYS A 9 47.27 29.28 24.34
C CYS A 9 46.28 28.14 24.60
N ILE A 10 45.09 28.46 25.11
CA ILE A 10 43.96 27.53 25.15
C ILE A 10 43.41 27.44 23.73
N LEU A 11 43.78 26.36 23.03
CA LEU A 11 43.25 26.04 21.71
C LEU A 11 41.83 25.48 21.92
N VAL A 12 40.82 26.34 21.84
CA VAL A 12 39.42 25.91 21.79
C VAL A 12 39.19 25.28 20.42
N ILE A 13 39.27 23.95 20.35
CA ILE A 13 38.87 23.20 19.16
C ILE A 13 37.34 23.22 19.12
N SER A 14 36.78 24.26 18.49
CA SER A 14 35.39 24.26 18.08
C SER A 14 35.23 23.17 17.03
N PHE A 15 34.67 22.03 17.40
CA PHE A 15 34.17 21.07 16.42
C PHE A 15 32.95 21.71 15.74
N THR A 16 33.18 22.46 14.67
CA THR A 16 32.09 22.79 13.74
C THR A 16 31.79 21.51 12.99
N PHE A 17 30.76 20.78 13.43
CA PHE A 17 30.10 19.83 12.54
C PHE A 17 29.61 20.65 11.35
N ALA A 18 30.28 20.52 10.21
CA ALA A 18 29.79 21.06 8.95
C ALA A 18 28.56 20.22 8.55
N TYR A 19 27.41 20.52 9.15
CA TYR A 19 26.14 20.10 8.60
C TYR A 19 25.95 20.92 7.32
N SER A 20 25.72 20.25 6.19
CA SER A 20 25.27 20.95 5.00
C SER A 20 23.90 21.54 5.32
N GLU A 21 23.79 22.86 5.39
CA GLU A 21 22.48 23.51 5.51
C GLU A 21 21.61 23.08 4.33
N VAL A 22 20.51 22.40 4.62
CA VAL A 22 19.48 22.12 3.64
C VAL A 22 18.69 23.40 3.46
N GLN A 23 18.64 23.89 2.22
CA GLN A 23 17.81 25.03 1.84
C GLN A 23 16.61 24.53 1.05
N ILE A 24 15.41 24.81 1.55
CA ILE A 24 14.16 24.52 0.86
C ILE A 24 13.86 25.69 -0.09
N PRO A 25 13.62 25.44 -1.39
CA PRO A 25 13.27 26.50 -2.33
C PRO A 25 12.06 27.33 -1.88
N ASP A 26 12.15 28.66 -2.04
CA ASP A 26 11.06 29.59 -1.70
C ASP A 26 9.73 29.17 -2.34
N SER A 27 9.74 28.62 -3.55
CA SER A 27 8.53 28.13 -4.22
C SER A 27 7.75 27.07 -3.42
N ILE A 28 8.45 26.23 -2.65
CA ILE A 28 7.83 25.21 -1.80
C ILE A 28 7.33 25.85 -0.50
N LYS A 29 8.09 26.79 0.04
CA LYS A 29 7.72 27.53 1.26
C LYS A 29 6.49 28.42 1.01
N ASP A 30 6.41 29.07 -0.15
CA ASP A 30 5.28 29.87 -0.60
C ASP A 30 4.03 29.00 -0.82
N HIS A 31 4.19 27.83 -1.45
CA HIS A 31 3.10 26.85 -1.59
C HIS A 31 2.57 26.37 -0.24
N ALA A 32 3.47 26.08 0.70
CA ALA A 32 3.11 25.68 2.06
C ALA A 32 2.38 26.81 2.82
N LYS A 33 2.84 28.07 2.71
CA LYS A 33 2.16 29.25 3.27
C LYS A 33 0.76 29.41 2.70
N GLN A 34 0.60 29.25 1.39
CA GLN A 34 -0.72 29.33 0.74
C GLN A 34 -1.69 28.29 1.29
N LEU A 35 -1.25 27.04 1.46
CA LEU A 35 -2.05 25.95 2.01
C LEU A 35 -2.43 26.18 3.48
N TYR A 36 -1.51 26.74 4.28
CA TYR A 36 -1.79 27.14 5.66
C TYR A 36 -2.92 28.15 5.76
N PHE A 37 -2.88 29.22 4.96
CA PHE A 37 -3.93 30.24 4.95
C PHE A 37 -5.29 29.73 4.41
N GLN A 38 -5.29 28.72 3.54
CA GLN A 38 -6.51 28.20 2.93
C GLN A 38 -7.25 27.18 3.80
N ASN A 39 -6.53 26.20 4.35
CA ASN A 39 -7.13 25.03 5.00
C ASN A 39 -6.50 24.68 6.35
N ASN A 40 -5.72 25.59 6.95
CA ASN A 40 -5.05 25.37 8.24
C ASN A 40 -4.14 24.12 8.23
N LEU A 41 -3.39 23.92 7.14
CA LEU A 41 -2.49 22.77 6.94
C LEU A 41 -3.16 21.42 7.26
N ASP A 42 -4.30 21.16 6.63
CA ASP A 42 -4.91 19.84 6.67
C ASP A 42 -3.96 18.75 6.14
N GLU A 43 -4.29 17.49 6.39
CA GLU A 43 -3.43 16.36 6.03
C GLU A 43 -3.05 16.34 4.54
N LYS A 44 -4.00 16.69 3.65
CA LYS A 44 -3.77 16.75 2.20
C LYS A 44 -2.75 17.83 1.84
N SER A 45 -2.80 18.97 2.52
CA SER A 45 -1.84 20.05 2.35
C SER A 45 -0.44 19.59 2.69
N ILE A 46 -0.26 18.87 3.80
CA ILE A 46 1.06 18.44 4.22
C ILE A 46 1.62 17.32 3.33
N VAL A 47 0.78 16.40 2.87
CA VAL A 47 1.18 15.42 1.85
C VAL A 47 1.69 16.13 0.58
N SER A 48 0.98 17.16 0.10
CA SER A 48 1.43 17.94 -1.06
C SER A 48 2.78 18.64 -0.83
N ILE A 49 3.06 19.14 0.37
CA ILE A 49 4.36 19.76 0.69
C ILE A 49 5.46 18.71 0.68
N LEU A 50 5.21 17.55 1.29
CA LEU A 50 6.15 16.44 1.35
C LEU A 50 6.47 15.85 -0.05
N GLU A 51 5.48 15.76 -0.94
CA GLU A 51 5.67 15.39 -2.35
C GLU A 51 6.61 16.37 -3.06
N ASN A 52 6.40 17.68 -2.88
CA ASN A 52 7.26 18.71 -3.47
C ASN A 52 8.71 18.59 -2.99
N LEU A 53 8.93 18.35 -1.69
CA LEU A 53 10.27 18.14 -1.12
C LEU A 53 10.95 16.88 -1.70
N SER A 54 10.19 15.79 -1.86
CA SER A 54 10.67 14.53 -2.45
C SER A 54 11.01 14.69 -3.93
N ASP A 55 10.15 15.36 -4.72
CA ASP A 55 10.35 15.63 -6.14
C ASP A 55 11.63 16.46 -6.39
N LYS A 56 11.98 17.35 -5.46
CA LYS A 56 13.22 18.13 -5.47
C LYS A 56 14.42 17.39 -4.89
N LYS A 57 14.25 16.14 -4.46
CA LYS A 57 15.29 15.29 -3.83
C LYS A 57 15.87 15.90 -2.55
N ILE A 58 15.11 16.74 -1.85
CA ILE A 58 15.50 17.38 -0.59
C ILE A 58 15.40 16.38 0.56
N ILE A 59 14.32 15.60 0.57
CA ILE A 59 14.18 14.40 1.40
C ILE A 59 14.38 13.16 0.51
N LYS A 60 14.90 12.08 1.07
CA LYS A 60 14.94 10.79 0.36
C LYS A 60 13.53 10.39 -0.05
N LYS A 61 13.39 9.65 -1.17
CA LYS A 61 12.13 8.95 -1.47
C LYS A 61 11.83 7.99 -0.33
N ILE A 62 10.75 8.28 0.38
CA ILE A 62 10.28 7.45 1.50
C ILE A 62 9.28 6.48 0.89
N PRO A 63 9.54 5.16 0.93
CA PRO A 63 8.62 4.19 0.34
C PRO A 63 7.26 4.28 1.03
N VAL A 64 6.20 4.21 0.24
CA VAL A 64 4.87 3.97 0.80
C VAL A 64 4.80 2.56 1.33
N GLY A 65 4.39 2.41 2.60
CA GLY A 65 4.03 1.10 3.10
C GLY A 65 4.43 0.84 4.54
N GLY A 66 3.70 1.47 5.45
CA GLY A 66 3.01 0.73 6.49
C GLY A 66 1.52 0.92 6.27
N GLN A 67 0.80 0.04 5.56
CA GLN A 67 -0.66 0.17 5.54
C GLN A 67 -1.17 -0.07 6.97
N VAL A 68 -1.91 0.88 7.54
CA VAL A 68 -2.48 0.76 8.88
C VAL A 68 -3.85 0.11 8.77
N TYR A 69 -4.03 -1.03 9.43
CA TYR A 69 -5.31 -1.73 9.49
C TYR A 69 -5.80 -1.78 10.93
N SER A 70 -7.10 -1.63 11.12
CA SER A 70 -7.71 -1.95 12.40
C SER A 70 -7.95 -3.43 12.54
N ILE A 71 -7.66 -3.96 13.71
CA ILE A 71 -8.11 -5.27 14.14
C ILE A 71 -9.63 -5.32 14.04
N PRO A 72 -10.20 -6.32 13.34
CA PRO A 72 -11.63 -6.47 13.24
C PRO A 72 -12.24 -6.88 14.60
N ARG A 73 -13.56 -6.70 14.75
CA ARG A 73 -14.25 -7.11 15.97
C ARG A 73 -14.18 -8.63 16.15
N ALA A 74 -14.32 -9.10 17.39
CA ALA A 74 -14.35 -10.53 17.71
C ALA A 74 -15.33 -11.30 16.82
N GLY A 75 -14.87 -12.41 16.25
CA GLY A 75 -15.63 -13.25 15.32
C GLY A 75 -15.63 -12.77 13.86
N LEU A 76 -14.92 -11.69 13.53
CA LEU A 76 -14.72 -11.22 12.16
C LEU A 76 -13.27 -11.40 11.71
N THR A 77 -13.09 -11.73 10.43
CA THR A 77 -11.78 -11.77 9.77
C THR A 77 -11.76 -10.71 8.67
N ASP A 78 -10.70 -9.90 8.65
CA ASP A 78 -10.39 -9.01 7.53
C ASP A 78 -9.10 -9.45 6.84
N PHE A 79 -8.81 -8.90 5.67
CA PHE A 79 -7.74 -9.40 4.80
C PHE A 79 -6.86 -8.26 4.32
N ILE A 80 -5.58 -8.35 4.67
CA ILE A 80 -4.54 -7.44 4.21
C ILE A 80 -4.05 -7.93 2.86
N LYS A 81 -4.19 -7.09 1.84
CA LYS A 81 -3.68 -7.42 0.52
C LYS A 81 -2.19 -7.13 0.43
N ILE A 82 -1.43 -8.13 0.01
CA ILE A 82 0.00 -8.02 -0.26
C ILE A 82 0.21 -8.25 -1.76
N SER A 83 0.81 -7.30 -2.45
CA SER A 83 1.07 -7.43 -3.90
C SER A 83 2.33 -6.70 -4.32
N GLY A 84 2.93 -7.14 -5.42
CA GLY A 84 4.14 -6.53 -5.96
C GLY A 84 4.47 -7.00 -7.36
N GLY A 85 5.60 -6.53 -7.87
CA GLY A 85 6.14 -6.93 -9.17
C GLY A 85 7.57 -7.43 -9.05
N ILE A 86 7.92 -8.37 -9.92
CA ILE A 86 9.27 -8.87 -10.19
C ILE A 86 9.52 -8.59 -11.66
N HIS A 87 10.68 -8.03 -12.01
CA HIS A 87 11.05 -7.71 -13.39
C HIS A 87 11.40 -8.96 -14.22
N GLU A 88 10.66 -10.05 -14.04
CA GLU A 88 10.72 -11.27 -14.85
C GLU A 88 9.34 -11.50 -15.48
N PHE A 89 9.30 -11.41 -16.81
CA PHE A 89 8.07 -11.53 -17.59
C PHE A 89 8.02 -12.84 -18.37
N GLY A 90 6.82 -13.32 -18.69
CA GLY A 90 6.61 -14.49 -19.57
C GLY A 90 6.83 -15.85 -18.89
N LYS A 91 6.93 -15.90 -17.56
CA LYS A 91 7.01 -17.16 -16.78
C LYS A 91 5.98 -17.14 -15.66
N THR A 92 5.37 -18.31 -15.42
CA THR A 92 4.63 -18.57 -14.19
C THR A 92 5.56 -19.23 -13.17
N ALA A 93 5.60 -18.70 -11.95
CA ALA A 93 6.46 -19.18 -10.88
C ALA A 93 5.80 -18.95 -9.51
N GLN A 94 6.50 -19.26 -8.41
CA GLN A 94 6.04 -18.92 -7.06
C GLN A 94 6.98 -17.92 -6.40
N VAL A 95 6.38 -16.96 -5.70
CA VAL A 95 7.04 -16.01 -4.82
C VAL A 95 6.72 -16.40 -3.39
N VAL A 96 7.73 -16.38 -2.53
CA VAL A 96 7.55 -16.62 -1.10
C VAL A 96 7.51 -15.28 -0.38
N LEU A 97 6.53 -15.07 0.47
CA LEU A 97 6.39 -13.89 1.32
C LEU A 97 6.65 -14.31 2.77
N GLU A 98 7.74 -13.82 3.35
CA GLU A 98 8.07 -13.99 4.77
C GLU A 98 7.51 -12.82 5.57
N ILE A 99 6.50 -13.09 6.38
CA ILE A 99 5.81 -12.12 7.22
C ILE A 99 6.31 -12.27 8.64
N THR A 100 7.09 -11.30 9.11
CA THR A 100 7.53 -11.20 10.51
C THR A 100 6.49 -10.41 11.29
N GLN A 101 5.86 -11.06 12.26
CA GLN A 101 4.90 -10.46 13.19
C GLN A 101 5.62 -9.59 14.25
N PRO A 102 4.90 -8.75 15.01
CA PRO A 102 5.49 -7.84 16.01
C PRO A 102 6.30 -8.53 17.11
N ASP A 103 5.99 -9.79 17.42
CA ASP A 103 6.71 -10.61 18.41
C ASP A 103 7.91 -11.36 17.83
N GLY A 104 8.22 -11.16 16.54
CA GLY A 104 9.31 -11.79 15.83
C GLY A 104 8.98 -13.18 15.25
N THR A 105 7.76 -13.69 15.43
CA THR A 105 7.32 -14.92 14.76
C THR A 105 7.26 -14.70 13.25
N ILE A 106 7.67 -15.71 12.47
CA ILE A 106 7.70 -15.63 11.00
C ILE A 106 6.70 -16.61 10.42
N GLU A 107 5.86 -16.10 9.53
CA GLU A 107 4.92 -16.86 8.72
C GLU A 107 5.29 -16.77 7.25
N LYS A 108 5.06 -17.85 6.50
CA LYS A 108 5.39 -17.93 5.07
C LYS A 108 4.13 -18.11 4.26
N LEU A 109 3.91 -17.19 3.33
CA LEU A 109 2.86 -17.33 2.31
C LEU A 109 3.49 -17.56 0.94
N ASN A 110 2.81 -18.33 0.11
CA ASN A 110 3.15 -18.47 -1.29
C ASN A 110 2.19 -17.63 -2.13
N SER A 111 2.72 -17.00 -3.18
CA SER A 111 1.92 -16.25 -4.14
C SER A 111 2.36 -16.62 -5.55
N PRO A 112 1.44 -16.95 -6.46
CA PRO A 112 1.78 -17.20 -7.85
C PRO A 112 2.33 -15.90 -8.49
N LEU A 113 3.50 -16.00 -9.11
CA LEU A 113 3.99 -15.02 -10.07
C LEU A 113 3.30 -15.29 -11.40
N ILE A 114 2.45 -14.37 -11.83
CA ILE A 114 1.78 -14.47 -13.12
C ILE A 114 2.68 -13.94 -14.24
N GLU A 115 2.38 -14.25 -15.50
CA GLU A 115 3.21 -13.95 -16.67
C GLU A 115 3.57 -12.46 -16.85
N THR A 116 2.81 -11.55 -16.21
CA THR A 116 3.09 -10.11 -16.18
C THR A 116 4.18 -9.74 -15.17
N GLY A 117 4.82 -10.71 -14.52
CA GLY A 117 5.78 -10.48 -13.44
C GLY A 117 5.14 -9.96 -12.17
N ARG A 118 3.82 -10.09 -12.00
CA ARG A 118 3.08 -9.60 -10.81
C ARG A 118 2.75 -10.75 -9.88
N TYR A 119 2.71 -10.48 -8.59
CA TYR A 119 2.24 -11.40 -7.58
C TYR A 119 1.26 -10.68 -6.65
N HIS A 120 0.34 -11.43 -6.06
CA HIS A 120 -0.57 -10.95 -5.02
C HIS A 120 -1.04 -12.10 -4.13
N THR A 121 -1.29 -11.78 -2.86
CA THR A 121 -1.89 -12.69 -1.88
C THR A 121 -2.62 -11.86 -0.82
N VAL A 122 -3.27 -12.53 0.12
CA VAL A 122 -3.88 -11.92 1.29
C VAL A 122 -3.30 -12.50 2.58
N TYR A 123 -3.19 -11.65 3.59
CA TYR A 123 -2.87 -12.03 4.96
C TYR A 123 -4.12 -11.85 5.83
N PRO A 124 -4.68 -12.93 6.41
CA PRO A 124 -5.86 -12.82 7.26
C PRO A 124 -5.50 -12.15 8.58
N ILE A 125 -6.40 -11.29 9.06
CA ILE A 125 -6.34 -10.68 10.39
C ILE A 125 -7.69 -10.85 11.09
N ASP A 126 -7.66 -11.09 12.40
CA ASP A 126 -8.81 -11.32 13.27
C ASP A 126 -8.63 -10.58 14.60
N SER A 127 -9.54 -10.79 15.55
CA SER A 127 -9.48 -10.16 16.87
C SER A 127 -8.27 -10.56 17.71
N ASP A 128 -7.64 -11.70 17.41
CA ASP A 128 -6.52 -12.27 18.15
C ASP A 128 -5.17 -11.88 17.54
N SER A 129 -5.20 -11.29 16.35
CA SER A 129 -4.04 -10.77 15.64
C SER A 129 -3.28 -9.73 16.48
N LYS A 130 -1.95 -9.78 16.43
CA LYS A 130 -1.09 -8.98 17.31
C LYS A 130 -1.05 -7.53 16.83
N VAL A 131 -1.29 -6.60 17.75
CA VAL A 131 -1.08 -5.16 17.48
C VAL A 131 0.41 -4.90 17.27
N GLY A 132 0.74 -4.09 16.27
CA GLY A 132 2.11 -3.67 16.00
C GLY A 132 2.48 -3.75 14.53
N THR A 133 3.77 -3.57 14.27
CA THR A 133 4.31 -3.53 12.91
C THR A 133 4.71 -4.91 12.43
N TYR A 134 4.19 -5.29 11.28
CA TYR A 134 4.54 -6.48 10.54
C TYR A 134 5.49 -6.12 9.41
N LYS A 135 6.52 -6.95 9.20
CA LYS A 135 7.46 -6.83 8.09
C LYS A 135 7.19 -7.92 7.07
N VAL A 136 7.08 -7.56 5.80
CA VAL A 136 6.88 -8.50 4.70
C VAL A 136 8.14 -8.50 3.83
N GLN A 137 8.79 -9.65 3.68
CA GLN A 137 9.91 -9.85 2.75
C GLN A 137 9.47 -10.72 1.59
N THR A 138 9.63 -10.20 0.38
CA THR A 138 9.37 -10.93 -0.86
C THR A 138 10.62 -11.67 -1.28
N ILE A 139 10.55 -12.99 -1.43
CA ILE A 139 11.66 -13.85 -1.82
C ILE A 139 11.30 -14.53 -3.13
N PHE A 140 12.18 -14.40 -4.10
CA PHE A 140 12.08 -15.05 -5.40
C PHE A 140 13.45 -15.54 -5.84
N ALA A 141 13.50 -16.77 -6.37
CA ALA A 141 14.74 -17.44 -6.75
C ALA A 141 15.82 -17.41 -5.64
N GLY A 142 15.39 -17.52 -4.37
CA GLY A 142 16.27 -17.50 -3.20
C GLY A 142 16.77 -16.11 -2.75
N ASN A 143 16.39 -15.04 -3.45
CA ASN A 143 16.83 -13.67 -3.14
C ASN A 143 15.67 -12.80 -2.66
N THR A 144 15.95 -11.90 -1.70
CA THR A 144 14.98 -10.88 -1.29
C THR A 144 14.82 -9.85 -2.41
N GLN A 145 13.61 -9.76 -2.96
CA GLN A 145 13.25 -8.82 -4.03
C GLN A 145 12.77 -7.49 -3.47
N SER A 146 11.99 -7.53 -2.38
CA SER A 146 11.45 -6.34 -1.74
C SER A 146 11.20 -6.56 -0.26
N VAL A 147 11.14 -5.46 0.49
CA VAL A 147 10.73 -5.43 1.90
C VAL A 147 9.68 -4.33 2.04
N SER A 148 8.55 -4.65 2.66
CA SER A 148 7.47 -3.72 2.97
C SER A 148 6.95 -3.95 4.40
N PHE A 149 6.07 -3.06 4.87
CA PHE A 149 5.52 -3.15 6.22
C PHE A 149 4.00 -2.89 6.20
N PHE A 150 3.31 -3.35 7.25
CA PHE A 150 1.97 -2.91 7.60
C PHE A 150 1.82 -2.84 9.12
N HIS A 151 0.87 -2.08 9.64
CA HIS A 151 0.68 -1.87 11.07
C HIS A 151 -0.74 -2.25 11.48
N LEU A 152 -0.89 -3.06 12.52
CA LEU A 152 -2.18 -3.40 13.12
C LEU A 152 -2.43 -2.58 14.38
N THR A 153 -3.63 -2.02 14.52
CA THR A 153 -4.08 -1.28 15.71
C THR A 153 -5.48 -1.69 16.17
N LYS A 154 -5.83 -1.49 17.45
CA LYS A 154 -7.16 -1.79 17.99
C LYS A 154 -8.20 -0.70 17.72
N THR A 155 -7.76 0.53 17.48
CA THR A 155 -8.63 1.64 17.08
C THR A 155 -8.77 1.62 15.56
N GLN A 156 -9.91 2.09 15.02
CA GLN A 156 -10.01 2.33 13.58
C GLN A 156 -8.78 3.11 13.11
N PRO A 157 -8.23 2.81 11.91
CA PRO A 157 -7.28 3.72 11.32
C PRO A 157 -8.06 5.02 11.15
N TYR A 158 -7.81 5.99 12.01
CA TYR A 158 -8.02 7.36 11.62
C TYR A 158 -7.29 7.47 10.29
N SER A 159 -7.95 8.04 9.30
CA SER A 159 -7.38 8.27 7.97
C SER A 159 -6.03 9.00 8.00
N SER A 160 -5.59 9.50 9.16
CA SER A 160 -4.33 10.18 9.37
C SER A 160 -3.17 9.21 9.53
N ASN A 161 -2.44 8.99 8.44
CA ASN A 161 -1.03 8.54 8.46
C ASN A 161 -0.09 9.64 9.02
N PHE A 162 -0.60 10.48 9.92
CA PHE A 162 -0.03 11.77 10.23
C PHE A 162 -0.13 12.04 11.73
N PRO A 163 0.99 12.03 12.47
CA PRO A 163 0.93 12.30 13.88
C PRO A 163 0.61 13.80 14.11
N PRO A 164 -0.27 14.16 15.07
CA PRO A 164 -0.73 15.54 15.27
C PRO A 164 0.39 16.58 15.46
N TRP A 165 1.51 16.20 16.07
CA TRP A 165 2.64 17.10 16.28
C TRP A 165 3.36 17.49 14.99
N LEU A 166 3.20 16.73 13.90
CA LEU A 166 3.85 17.05 12.63
C LEU A 166 3.20 18.28 11.98
N VAL A 167 1.90 18.52 12.23
CA VAL A 167 1.23 19.79 11.85
C VAL A 167 1.92 20.95 12.55
N THR A 168 2.13 20.83 13.86
CA THR A 168 2.82 21.83 14.68
C THR A 168 4.26 22.08 14.20
N ALA A 169 4.97 21.04 13.77
CA ALA A 169 6.31 21.20 13.20
C ALA A 169 6.30 21.98 11.88
N PHE A 170 5.30 21.76 11.02
CA PHE A 170 5.13 22.55 9.78
C PHE A 170 4.72 23.99 10.07
N GLU A 171 3.85 24.24 11.07
CA GLU A 171 3.50 25.59 11.53
C GLU A 171 4.74 26.35 12.00
N TRP A 172 5.55 25.76 12.89
CA TRP A 172 6.81 26.36 13.34
C TRP A 172 7.79 26.61 12.20
N TRP A 173 7.84 25.73 11.19
CA TRP A 173 8.67 25.95 10.02
C TRP A 173 8.18 27.14 9.16
N LEU A 174 6.86 27.32 9.04
CA LEU A 174 6.27 28.44 8.29
C LEU A 174 6.40 29.79 9.00
N GLU A 175 6.46 29.76 10.33
CA GLU A 175 6.67 30.91 11.21
C GLU A 175 8.16 31.23 11.42
N ASP A 176 9.06 30.51 10.74
CA ASP A 176 10.52 30.64 10.86
C ASP A 176 11.07 30.35 12.28
N GLU A 177 10.30 29.64 13.12
CA GLU A 177 10.68 29.18 14.46
C GLU A 177 11.59 27.94 14.42
N ILE A 178 11.48 27.13 13.35
CA ILE A 178 12.47 26.09 13.02
C ILE A 178 12.99 26.27 11.60
N SER A 179 14.25 25.93 11.38
CA SER A 179 14.94 26.03 10.09
C SER A 179 14.51 24.94 9.10
N ASP A 180 14.79 25.18 7.82
CA ASP A 180 14.62 24.21 6.72
C ASP A 180 15.32 22.87 7.01
N SER A 181 16.48 22.91 7.66
CA SER A 181 17.22 21.71 8.03
C SER A 181 16.51 20.93 9.15
N GLU A 182 15.97 21.61 10.15
CA GLU A 182 15.27 20.98 11.28
C GLU A 182 13.97 20.28 10.86
N ILE A 183 13.19 20.89 9.96
CA ILE A 183 11.98 20.24 9.44
C ILE A 183 12.33 19.01 8.59
N VAL A 184 13.37 19.11 7.75
CA VAL A 184 13.85 17.99 6.90
C VAL A 184 14.34 16.83 7.78
N TYR A 185 15.14 17.10 8.80
CA TYR A 185 15.62 16.05 9.71
C TYR A 185 14.48 15.39 10.49
N SER A 186 13.49 16.18 10.91
CA SER A 186 12.30 15.65 11.59
C SER A 186 11.55 14.68 10.69
N ILE A 187 11.28 15.05 9.44
CA ILE A 187 10.62 14.19 8.45
C ILE A 187 11.43 12.91 8.18
N GLU A 188 12.74 13.04 7.95
CA GLU A 188 13.61 11.88 7.70
C GLU A 188 13.68 10.92 8.90
N HIS A 189 13.65 11.46 10.12
CA HIS A 189 13.63 10.65 11.34
C HIS A 189 12.32 9.84 11.43
N LEU A 190 11.17 10.44 11.10
CA LEU A 190 9.89 9.74 11.10
C LEU A 190 9.75 8.69 10.03
N ALA A 191 10.28 8.98 8.85
CA ALA A 191 10.35 8.01 7.78
C ALA A 191 11.16 6.77 8.18
N LYS A 192 12.29 6.97 8.88
CA LYS A 192 13.08 5.86 9.43
C LYS A 192 12.33 5.05 10.48
N LEU A 193 11.43 5.69 11.23
CA LEU A 193 10.55 5.04 12.21
C LEU A 193 9.28 4.42 11.59
N GLY A 194 9.03 4.62 10.29
CA GLY A 194 7.85 4.11 9.59
C GLY A 194 6.54 4.83 9.93
N LEU A 195 6.61 6.04 10.52
CA LEU A 195 5.46 6.81 10.99
C LEU A 195 4.86 7.74 9.93
N VAL A 196 5.62 8.06 8.88
CA VAL A 196 5.20 8.94 7.77
C VAL A 196 5.61 8.28 6.46
N SER A 197 4.68 8.29 5.51
CA SER A 197 4.82 7.70 4.19
C SER A 197 4.30 8.70 3.15
N ILE A 198 5.09 8.95 2.10
CA ILE A 198 4.73 9.91 1.05
C ILE A 198 4.73 9.15 -0.27
N PRO A 199 3.66 9.22 -1.07
CA PRO A 199 3.61 8.56 -2.36
C PRO A 199 4.78 9.00 -3.24
N ASP A 200 5.44 8.02 -3.85
CA ASP A 200 5.96 8.25 -5.20
C ASP A 200 4.79 8.78 -6.01
N ARG A 201 5.01 9.87 -6.79
CA ARG A 201 4.02 10.54 -7.67
C ARG A 201 2.86 9.63 -8.00
N PRO A 202 1.61 10.13 -8.16
CA PRO A 202 0.64 9.33 -8.85
C PRO A 202 1.33 8.89 -10.16
N SER A 203 1.67 7.59 -10.25
CA SER A 203 1.55 6.98 -11.56
C SER A 203 0.15 7.41 -12.00
N GLN A 204 -0.08 7.55 -13.28
CA GLN A 204 -1.44 7.40 -13.78
C GLN A 204 -1.85 5.97 -13.41
N ALA A 205 -2.13 5.76 -12.13
CA ALA A 205 -2.35 4.52 -11.47
C ALA A 205 -3.69 4.15 -12.03
N LEU A 206 -3.70 3.07 -12.81
CA LEU A 206 -4.90 2.58 -13.43
C LEU A 206 -5.96 2.49 -12.33
N GLN A 207 -6.98 3.34 -12.40
CA GLN A 207 -8.12 3.26 -11.52
C GLN A 207 -8.99 2.15 -12.07
N VAL A 208 -9.30 1.18 -11.22
CA VAL A 208 -10.08 0.01 -11.59
C VAL A 208 -11.37 0.06 -10.81
N VAL A 209 -12.48 0.28 -11.51
CA VAL A 209 -13.81 0.19 -10.93
C VAL A 209 -14.38 -1.18 -11.30
N ILE A 210 -14.77 -1.95 -10.29
CA ILE A 210 -15.36 -3.27 -10.46
C ILE A 210 -16.84 -3.18 -10.11
N THR A 211 -17.69 -3.70 -10.98
CA THR A 211 -19.13 -3.82 -10.71
C THR A 211 -19.64 -5.23 -10.99
N GLY A 212 -20.46 -5.74 -10.08
CA GLY A 212 -21.09 -7.04 -10.18
C GLY A 212 -21.81 -7.39 -8.88
N GLU A 213 -22.52 -8.52 -8.87
CA GLU A 213 -23.18 -9.01 -7.66
C GLU A 213 -22.16 -9.58 -6.66
N ASN A 214 -22.22 -9.16 -5.40
CA ASN A 214 -21.35 -9.67 -4.33
C ASN A 214 -21.83 -11.01 -3.76
N MET A 215 -23.07 -11.42 -4.04
CA MET A 215 -23.69 -12.64 -3.55
C MET A 215 -24.40 -13.33 -4.71
N VAL A 216 -23.93 -14.52 -5.08
CA VAL A 216 -24.32 -15.18 -6.32
C VAL A 216 -24.68 -16.63 -6.06
N ARG A 217 -25.76 -17.08 -6.69
CA ARG A 217 -26.19 -18.47 -6.60
C ARG A 217 -25.24 -19.35 -7.42
N ARG A 218 -24.86 -20.52 -6.92
CA ARG A 218 -24.16 -21.50 -7.77
C ARG A 218 -25.05 -21.98 -8.93
N GLY A 219 -24.46 -22.31 -10.06
CA GLY A 219 -25.14 -22.79 -11.26
C GLY A 219 -25.91 -21.72 -12.04
N ILE A 220 -25.66 -20.44 -11.78
CA ILE A 220 -26.09 -19.34 -12.65
C ILE A 220 -24.89 -18.61 -13.23
N THR A 221 -25.13 -17.89 -14.33
CA THR A 221 -24.14 -17.01 -14.91
C THR A 221 -23.99 -15.75 -14.07
N HIS A 222 -22.77 -15.49 -13.63
CA HIS A 222 -22.38 -14.25 -12.99
C HIS A 222 -21.62 -13.38 -13.98
N THR A 223 -21.93 -12.09 -13.97
CA THR A 223 -21.27 -11.09 -14.82
C THR A 223 -20.63 -10.03 -13.95
N ILE A 224 -19.42 -9.67 -14.34
CA ILE A 224 -18.58 -8.75 -13.61
C ILE A 224 -17.90 -7.86 -14.63
N ASN A 225 -17.98 -6.55 -14.38
CA ASN A 225 -17.44 -5.53 -15.26
C ASN A 225 -16.23 -4.90 -14.58
N VAL A 226 -15.15 -4.81 -15.33
CA VAL A 226 -13.92 -4.13 -14.95
C VAL A 226 -13.81 -2.90 -15.84
N HIS A 227 -13.82 -1.72 -15.24
CA HIS A 227 -13.61 -0.46 -15.94
C HIS A 227 -12.27 0.14 -15.52
N VAL A 228 -11.43 0.45 -16.50
CA VAL A 228 -10.05 0.91 -16.29
C VAL A 228 -9.88 2.32 -16.83
N THR A 229 -9.44 3.24 -15.98
CA THR A 229 -9.11 4.62 -16.35
C THR A 229 -7.73 5.03 -15.84
N ASP A 230 -7.14 6.09 -16.37
CA ASP A 230 -5.97 6.76 -15.76
C ASP A 230 -6.36 7.81 -14.69
N GLY A 231 -7.64 7.82 -14.29
CA GLY A 231 -8.25 8.85 -13.45
C GLY A 231 -9.01 9.94 -14.22
N TYR A 232 -8.77 10.10 -15.52
CA TYR A 232 -9.46 11.07 -16.37
C TYR A 232 -10.08 10.44 -17.63
N TYR A 233 -9.38 9.49 -18.24
CA TYR A 233 -9.75 8.86 -19.50
C TYR A 233 -9.77 7.34 -19.40
N PRO A 234 -10.70 6.67 -20.11
CA PRO A 234 -10.69 5.21 -20.23
C PRO A 234 -9.43 4.75 -20.96
N ILE A 235 -8.91 3.58 -20.55
CA ILE A 235 -7.70 3.01 -21.15
C ILE A 235 -8.08 1.85 -22.04
N GLU A 236 -7.97 2.04 -23.35
CA GLU A 236 -8.11 0.98 -24.35
C GLU A 236 -6.89 0.05 -24.36
N GLY A 237 -7.12 -1.25 -24.50
CA GLY A 237 -6.04 -2.22 -24.66
C GLY A 237 -5.25 -2.52 -23.36
N ALA A 238 -5.74 -2.08 -22.20
CA ALA A 238 -5.17 -2.50 -20.92
C ALA A 238 -5.38 -3.99 -20.73
N LYS A 239 -4.31 -4.74 -20.44
CA LYS A 239 -4.41 -6.17 -20.16
C LYS A 239 -5.09 -6.36 -18.80
N VAL A 240 -6.19 -7.09 -18.78
CA VAL A 240 -6.92 -7.48 -17.57
C VAL A 240 -6.73 -8.98 -17.35
N THR A 241 -6.34 -9.36 -16.15
CA THR A 241 -6.30 -10.75 -15.67
C THR A 241 -7.15 -10.83 -14.42
N LEU A 242 -8.05 -11.81 -14.38
CA LEU A 242 -8.91 -12.03 -13.25
C LEU A 242 -8.80 -13.48 -12.81
N ALA A 243 -8.34 -13.69 -11.58
CA ALA A 243 -8.28 -15.00 -10.95
C ALA A 243 -9.33 -15.06 -9.84
N ILE A 244 -10.21 -16.06 -9.91
CA ILE A 244 -11.13 -16.41 -8.84
C ILE A 244 -10.50 -17.57 -8.09
N GLU A 245 -10.27 -17.38 -6.80
CA GLU A 245 -9.56 -18.31 -5.93
C GLU A 245 -10.38 -18.64 -4.69
N ASP A 246 -10.21 -19.86 -4.21
CA ASP A 246 -10.63 -20.28 -2.86
C ASP A 246 -9.48 -19.98 -1.89
N TYR A 247 -9.55 -18.82 -1.22
CA TYR A 247 -8.61 -18.40 -0.16
C TYR A 247 -7.10 -18.60 -0.40
N GLY A 248 -6.66 -18.55 -1.67
CA GLY A 248 -5.26 -18.77 -2.04
C GLY A 248 -4.82 -20.24 -2.04
N GLU A 249 -5.74 -21.18 -1.84
CA GLU A 249 -5.49 -22.61 -2.00
C GLU A 249 -5.53 -23.02 -3.48
N ASN A 250 -6.64 -22.72 -4.16
CA ASN A 250 -6.88 -23.16 -5.54
C ASN A 250 -7.42 -22.03 -6.40
N ILE A 251 -6.85 -21.87 -7.62
CA ILE A 251 -7.45 -21.05 -8.67
C ILE A 251 -8.62 -21.82 -9.27
N ILE A 252 -9.84 -21.39 -8.95
CA ILE A 252 -11.08 -21.95 -9.49
C ILE A 252 -11.23 -21.57 -10.95
N ARG A 253 -10.92 -20.31 -11.29
CA ARG A 253 -11.04 -19.82 -12.64
C ARG A 253 -10.13 -18.64 -12.92
N GLU A 254 -9.55 -18.61 -14.11
CA GLU A 254 -8.78 -17.47 -14.61
C GLU A 254 -9.37 -16.95 -15.93
N PHE A 255 -9.47 -15.63 -16.05
CA PHE A 255 -9.84 -14.91 -17.26
C PHE A 255 -8.71 -13.95 -17.64
N LYS A 256 -8.42 -13.86 -18.93
CA LYS A 256 -7.46 -12.91 -19.48
C LYS A 256 -8.08 -12.21 -20.68
N GLY A 257 -7.83 -10.92 -20.80
CA GLY A 257 -8.28 -10.14 -21.95
C GLY A 257 -7.72 -8.73 -21.95
N PHE A 258 -8.29 -7.90 -22.82
CA PHE A 258 -7.91 -6.50 -22.97
C PHE A 258 -9.17 -5.64 -22.89
N THR A 259 -9.06 -4.45 -22.32
CA THR A 259 -10.15 -3.48 -22.31
C THR A 259 -10.47 -2.99 -23.71
N ASP A 260 -11.76 -2.69 -23.94
CA ASP A 260 -12.25 -2.07 -25.17
C ASP A 260 -11.91 -0.57 -25.26
N GLN A 261 -12.32 0.09 -26.34
CA GLN A 261 -12.15 1.54 -26.56
C GLN A 261 -12.74 2.44 -25.45
N ASN A 262 -13.65 1.91 -24.64
CA ASN A 262 -14.26 2.61 -23.52
C ASN A 262 -13.64 2.21 -22.17
N GLY A 263 -12.54 1.45 -22.17
CA GLY A 263 -11.85 1.02 -20.97
C GLY A 263 -12.52 -0.13 -20.23
N TYR A 264 -13.49 -0.82 -20.85
CA TYR A 264 -14.22 -1.91 -20.21
C TYR A 264 -13.67 -3.28 -20.61
N PHE A 265 -13.60 -4.16 -19.62
CA PHE A 265 -13.49 -5.60 -19.81
C PHE A 265 -14.62 -6.27 -19.03
N ILE A 266 -15.53 -6.92 -19.75
CA ILE A 266 -16.68 -7.61 -19.17
C ILE A 266 -16.40 -9.10 -19.26
N TYR A 267 -16.60 -9.80 -18.15
CA TYR A 267 -16.62 -11.25 -18.18
C TYR A 267 -17.92 -11.79 -17.59
N SER A 268 -18.31 -12.94 -18.12
CA SER A 268 -19.46 -13.69 -17.68
C SER A 268 -19.08 -15.16 -17.59
N TRP A 269 -19.48 -15.83 -16.52
CA TRP A 269 -19.16 -17.24 -16.29
C TRP A 269 -20.26 -17.94 -15.52
N GLU A 270 -20.44 -19.24 -15.76
CA GLU A 270 -21.34 -20.05 -14.94
C GLU A 270 -20.62 -20.47 -13.65
N VAL A 271 -21.17 -20.07 -12.51
CA VAL A 271 -20.62 -20.44 -11.19
C VAL A 271 -20.78 -21.95 -10.99
N PRO A 272 -19.72 -22.73 -10.72
CA PRO A 272 -19.80 -24.18 -10.63
C PRO A 272 -20.81 -24.66 -9.58
N LYS A 273 -21.65 -25.63 -9.94
CA LYS A 273 -22.61 -26.26 -9.02
C LYS A 273 -21.95 -27.10 -7.92
N SER A 274 -20.66 -27.41 -8.08
CA SER A 274 -19.87 -28.22 -7.14
C SER A 274 -19.38 -27.43 -5.93
N LEU A 275 -19.46 -26.10 -5.93
CA LEU A 275 -19.08 -25.27 -4.78
C LEU A 275 -20.04 -25.55 -3.62
N ASP A 276 -19.49 -25.66 -2.42
CA ASP A 276 -20.22 -25.98 -1.20
C ASP A 276 -21.04 -24.78 -0.72
N ASP A 277 -21.87 -24.97 0.32
CA ASP A 277 -22.76 -23.92 0.81
C ASP A 277 -22.02 -22.79 1.55
N ILE A 278 -22.36 -21.55 1.20
CA ILE A 278 -21.77 -20.29 1.69
C ILE A 278 -20.24 -20.29 1.56
N GLU A 279 -19.76 -20.45 0.33
CA GLU A 279 -18.33 -20.38 -0.01
C GLU A 279 -17.96 -18.95 -0.40
N THR A 280 -16.95 -18.37 0.26
CA THR A 280 -16.46 -17.03 -0.09
C THR A 280 -15.26 -17.18 -1.01
N LEU A 281 -15.39 -16.66 -2.23
CA LEU A 281 -14.34 -16.63 -3.23
C LEU A 281 -13.67 -15.27 -3.28
N LEU A 282 -12.37 -15.27 -3.57
CA LEU A 282 -11.58 -14.07 -3.77
C LEU A 282 -11.32 -13.88 -5.26
N ALA A 283 -11.87 -12.80 -5.83
CA ALA A 283 -11.57 -12.40 -7.18
C ALA A 283 -10.43 -11.37 -7.17
N TYR A 284 -9.27 -11.73 -7.72
CA TYR A 284 -8.14 -10.84 -7.91
C TYR A 284 -8.12 -10.32 -9.34
N ILE A 285 -8.33 -9.02 -9.48
CA ILE A 285 -8.33 -8.32 -10.77
C ILE A 285 -7.00 -7.59 -10.90
N SER A 286 -6.11 -8.08 -11.76
CA SER A 286 -4.86 -7.42 -12.10
C SER A 286 -4.99 -6.75 -13.48
N VAL A 287 -4.64 -5.48 -13.56
CA VAL A 287 -4.66 -4.68 -14.77
C VAL A 287 -3.28 -4.11 -15.04
N SER A 288 -2.83 -4.13 -16.29
CA SER A 288 -1.56 -3.52 -16.71
C SER A 288 -1.68 -2.84 -18.08
N GLY A 289 -1.09 -1.65 -18.21
CA GLY A 289 -1.03 -0.87 -19.45
C GLY A 289 -0.12 0.36 -19.30
N ASN A 290 0.59 0.75 -20.37
CA ASN A 290 1.46 1.93 -20.44
C ASN A 290 2.34 2.12 -19.18
N ASP A 291 3.15 1.11 -18.86
CA ASP A 291 4.07 1.08 -17.71
C ASP A 291 3.43 1.14 -16.32
N SER A 292 2.09 1.13 -16.23
CA SER A 292 1.32 1.14 -14.99
C SER A 292 0.61 -0.19 -14.76
N SER A 293 0.42 -0.55 -13.50
CA SER A 293 -0.38 -1.70 -13.12
C SER A 293 -1.15 -1.45 -11.84
N ALA A 294 -2.35 -2.03 -11.75
CA ALA A 294 -3.20 -1.99 -10.57
C ALA A 294 -3.73 -3.39 -10.29
N THR A 295 -3.89 -3.74 -9.02
CA THR A 295 -4.57 -4.97 -8.64
C THR A 295 -5.69 -4.60 -7.69
N HIS A 296 -6.88 -5.15 -7.87
CA HIS A 296 -8.02 -5.02 -6.97
C HIS A 296 -8.42 -6.40 -6.45
N LEU A 297 -8.91 -6.44 -5.21
CA LEU A 297 -9.48 -7.65 -4.62
C LEU A 297 -10.97 -7.40 -4.47
N TRP A 298 -11.77 -8.35 -4.93
CA TRP A 298 -13.21 -8.30 -4.79
C TRP A 298 -13.72 -9.62 -4.20
N LYS A 299 -14.55 -9.51 -3.17
CA LYS A 299 -15.08 -10.66 -2.41
C LYS A 299 -16.43 -11.07 -2.99
N LEU A 300 -16.56 -12.35 -3.32
CA LEU A 300 -17.77 -12.94 -3.88
C LEU A 300 -18.28 -14.04 -2.95
N GLN A 301 -19.51 -13.94 -2.47
CA GLN A 301 -20.15 -15.01 -1.73
C GLN A 301 -20.97 -15.88 -2.67
N VAL A 302 -20.69 -17.18 -2.67
CA VAL A 302 -21.46 -18.18 -3.42
C VAL A 302 -22.40 -18.90 -2.47
N TYR A 303 -23.68 -18.94 -2.83
CA TYR A 303 -24.70 -19.65 -2.04
C TYR A 303 -25.46 -20.67 -2.90
N CYS A 304 -26.13 -21.61 -2.25
CA CYS A 304 -27.02 -22.55 -2.89
C CYS A 304 -28.42 -22.50 -2.28
N LEU A 305 -29.39 -23.12 -2.97
CA LEU A 305 -30.76 -23.17 -2.47
C LEU A 305 -30.94 -24.37 -1.53
N PRO A 306 -31.65 -24.19 -0.39
CA PRO A 306 -32.00 -25.28 0.50
C PRO A 306 -32.66 -26.44 -0.24
N GLY A 307 -32.26 -27.68 0.07
CA GLY A 307 -32.78 -28.88 -0.58
C GLY A 307 -32.11 -29.25 -1.91
N THR A 308 -31.08 -28.52 -2.34
CA THR A 308 -30.21 -28.96 -3.46
C THR A 308 -29.04 -29.81 -2.96
N ALA A 309 -28.56 -30.78 -3.77
CA ALA A 309 -27.46 -31.67 -3.40
C ALA A 309 -26.20 -30.87 -2.98
N ASN A 310 -25.53 -31.25 -1.90
CA ASN A 310 -24.38 -30.51 -1.32
C ASN A 310 -24.71 -29.06 -0.93
N CYS A 311 -25.96 -28.78 -0.55
CA CYS A 311 -26.36 -27.52 0.08
C CYS A 311 -26.72 -27.77 1.53
N LYS A 312 -26.19 -26.99 2.47
CA LYS A 312 -26.51 -27.15 3.89
C LYS A 312 -27.91 -26.55 4.10
N THR A 313 -28.73 -27.23 4.89
CA THR A 313 -30.10 -26.78 5.19
C THR A 313 -30.17 -25.86 6.41
N GLU A 314 -29.07 -25.68 7.14
CA GLU A 314 -29.03 -24.92 8.39
C GLU A 314 -27.70 -24.15 8.53
N GLY A 315 -27.78 -22.83 8.73
CA GLY A 315 -26.64 -21.99 9.12
C GLY A 315 -26.61 -20.58 8.53
N ASN A 316 -27.52 -19.70 8.98
CA ASN A 316 -27.29 -18.24 9.03
C ASN A 316 -27.19 -17.84 10.50
#